data_AF-A0A5B7IRA0-F1
#
_entry.id   AF-A0A5B7IRA0-F1
#
_cell.length_a   1.000
_cell.length_b   1.000
_cell.length_c   1.000
_cell.angle_alpha   90.00
_cell.angle_beta   90.00
_cell.angle_gamma   90.00
#
_symmetry.space_group_name_H-M   'P 1'
#
loop_
_entity.id
_entity.type
_entity.pdbx_description
1 polymer ?
#
loop_
_entity_poly.entity_id
_entity_poly.type
_entity_poly.pdbx_seq_one_letter_code
_entity_poly.pdbx_strand_id
1 'polypeptide(L)'
;MQVPLYPVWEISTGRCLRSFDVEAAVKCVAWNPSSKLFLVAVVIENKVIFLNPETYLMDKLVVQQTNAVFREEPDQGDYIQPERVKTAVTWKKPTPDEWAKGYRIVLEHFRMVKQVWTLMHLKAGN
;
A
#
# COMPACT_ATOMS: atom_id res chain seq x y z
N MET A 1 -19.44 -16.14 1.11
CA MET A 1 -18.47 -16.39 0.02
C MET A 1 -17.10 -16.16 0.62
N GLN A 2 -16.17 -17.11 0.53
CA GLN A 2 -14.83 -16.95 1.10
C GLN A 2 -14.01 -16.00 0.21
N VAL A 3 -13.43 -14.96 0.79
CA VAL A 3 -12.58 -14.01 0.04
C VAL A 3 -11.28 -14.72 -0.34
N PRO A 4 -10.80 -14.63 -1.60
CA PRO A 4 -9.60 -15.36 -2.01
C PRO A 4 -8.33 -14.75 -1.43
N LEU A 5 -7.31 -15.59 -1.21
CA LEU A 5 -5.97 -15.18 -0.83
C LEU A 5 -5.14 -14.75 -2.06
N TYR A 6 -4.33 -13.72 -1.91
CA TYR A 6 -3.47 -13.18 -2.96
C TYR A 6 -1.98 -13.44 -2.67
N PRO A 7 -1.37 -14.41 -3.35
CA PRO A 7 0.03 -14.78 -3.11
C PRO A 7 1.03 -13.84 -3.80
N VAL A 8 2.15 -13.59 -3.12
CA VAL A 8 3.37 -13.01 -3.66
C VAL A 8 4.38 -14.14 -3.86
N TRP A 9 5.00 -14.19 -5.05
CA TRP A 9 5.85 -15.29 -5.46
C TRP A 9 7.29 -14.86 -5.68
N GLU A 10 8.22 -15.77 -5.40
CA GLU A 10 9.56 -15.73 -5.96
C GLU A 10 9.52 -16.36 -7.34
N ILE A 11 9.85 -15.58 -8.38
CA ILE A 11 9.73 -16.03 -9.77
C ILE A 11 10.73 -17.14 -10.11
N SER A 12 11.95 -17.07 -9.58
CA SER A 12 13.02 -18.04 -9.87
C SER A 12 12.72 -19.44 -9.34
N THR A 13 12.00 -19.55 -8.22
CA THR A 13 11.74 -20.83 -7.53
C THR A 13 10.27 -21.25 -7.57
N GLY A 14 9.36 -20.34 -7.92
CA GLY A 14 7.91 -20.57 -7.82
C GLY A 14 7.40 -20.63 -6.38
N ARG A 15 8.22 -20.27 -5.38
CA ARG A 15 7.80 -20.31 -3.97
C ARG A 15 6.82 -19.18 -3.65
N CYS A 16 5.73 -19.52 -2.97
CA CYS A 16 4.87 -18.52 -2.33
C CYS A 16 5.61 -17.94 -1.13
N LEU A 17 5.88 -16.63 -1.17
CA LEU A 17 6.59 -15.90 -0.12
C LEU A 17 5.65 -15.44 0.99
N ARG A 18 4.46 -15.00 0.59
CA ARG A 18 3.43 -14.48 1.49
C ARG A 18 2.10 -14.50 0.77
N SER A 19 1.02 -14.74 1.50
CA SER A 19 -0.35 -14.56 1.01
C SER A 19 -1.02 -13.43 1.76
N PHE A 20 -1.75 -12.59 1.04
CA PHE A 20 -2.56 -11.53 1.61
C PHE A 20 -4.03 -11.90 1.58
N ASP A 21 -4.68 -11.72 2.72
CA ASP A 21 -6.13 -11.72 2.84
C ASP A 21 -6.59 -10.27 2.91
N VAL A 22 -7.32 -9.83 1.89
CA VAL A 22 -7.88 -8.48 1.77
C VAL A 22 -9.38 -8.59 1.65
N GLU A 23 -10.13 -7.61 2.16
CA GLU A 23 -11.56 -7.71 2.42
C GLU A 23 -12.47 -7.94 1.20
N ALA A 24 -11.95 -7.78 -0.03
CA ALA A 24 -12.71 -7.91 -1.26
C ALA A 24 -11.82 -8.33 -2.45
N ALA A 25 -12.45 -8.57 -3.60
CA ALA A 25 -11.74 -8.97 -4.80
C ALA A 25 -10.76 -7.88 -5.29
N VAL A 26 -9.52 -8.27 -5.56
CA VAL A 26 -8.47 -7.38 -6.09
C VAL A 26 -8.73 -7.13 -7.57
N LYS A 27 -8.84 -5.84 -7.92
CA LYS A 27 -9.06 -5.37 -9.29
C LYS A 27 -7.78 -5.00 -10.02
N CYS A 28 -6.79 -4.52 -9.28
CA CYS A 28 -5.53 -4.04 -9.82
C CYS A 28 -4.45 -4.09 -8.73
N VAL A 29 -3.22 -4.39 -9.13
CA VAL A 29 -2.04 -4.31 -8.28
C VAL A 29 -0.94 -3.55 -9.01
N ALA A 30 -0.13 -2.80 -8.27
CA ALA A 30 1.06 -2.15 -8.82
C ALA A 30 2.17 -2.03 -7.78
N TRP A 31 3.37 -2.48 -8.13
CA TRP A 31 4.54 -2.33 -7.28
C TRP A 31 5.01 -0.87 -7.25
N ASN A 32 5.53 -0.44 -6.10
CA ASN A 32 6.31 0.79 -6.02
C ASN A 32 7.60 0.62 -6.84
N PRO A 33 7.89 1.51 -7.80
CA PRO A 33 9.03 1.37 -8.69
C PRO A 33 10.32 1.87 -8.02
N SER A 34 10.20 2.63 -6.93
CA SER A 34 11.32 3.05 -6.12
C SER A 34 11.80 1.91 -5.24
N SER A 35 13.09 1.58 -5.33
CA SER A 35 13.73 0.60 -4.45
C SER A 35 13.85 1.07 -2.98
N LYS A 36 13.53 2.34 -2.70
CA LYS A 36 13.62 2.92 -1.34
C LYS A 36 12.49 2.48 -0.41
N LEU A 37 11.32 2.12 -0.95
CA LEU A 37 10.19 1.66 -0.16
C LEU A 37 9.61 0.39 -0.76
N PHE A 38 9.50 -0.66 0.03
CA PHE A 38 8.98 -1.94 -0.45
C PHE A 38 7.47 -2.01 -0.29
N LEU A 39 6.74 -1.59 -1.32
CA LEU A 39 5.28 -1.51 -1.30
C LEU A 39 4.66 -2.07 -2.57
N VAL A 40 3.47 -2.63 -2.41
CA VAL A 40 2.52 -2.92 -3.49
C VAL A 40 1.21 -2.21 -3.19
N ALA A 41 0.71 -1.43 -4.16
CA ALA A 41 -0.63 -0.88 -4.13
C ALA A 41 -1.61 -1.95 -4.62
N VAL A 42 -2.71 -2.13 -3.89
CA VAL A 42 -3.77 -3.10 -4.16
C VAL A 42 -5.10 -2.37 -4.20
N VAL A 43 -5.84 -2.53 -5.29
CA VAL A 43 -7.16 -1.93 -5.46
C VAL A 43 -8.24 -2.96 -5.15
N ILE A 44 -9.08 -2.66 -4.16
CA ILE A 44 -10.31 -3.39 -3.87
C ILE A 44 -11.47 -2.40 -3.80
N GLU A 45 -12.62 -2.71 -4.39
CA GLU A 45 -13.81 -1.86 -4.33
C GLU A 45 -13.55 -0.35 -4.59
N ASN A 46 -13.61 0.48 -3.54
CA ASN A 46 -13.33 1.91 -3.50
C ASN A 46 -12.04 2.26 -2.72
N LYS A 47 -11.26 1.25 -2.32
CA LYS A 47 -10.03 1.39 -1.53
C LYS A 47 -8.77 1.16 -2.39
N VAL A 48 -7.71 1.89 -2.07
CA VAL A 48 -6.33 1.57 -2.47
C VAL A 48 -5.55 1.28 -1.20
N ILE A 49 -5.05 0.05 -1.07
CA ILE A 49 -4.30 -0.41 0.08
C ILE A 49 -2.83 -0.50 -0.32
N PHE A 50 -1.94 0.12 0.46
CA PHE A 50 -0.51 -0.08 0.32
C PHE A 50 -0.06 -1.16 1.30
N LEU A 51 0.44 -2.27 0.76
CA LEU A 51 0.95 -3.40 1.53
C LEU A 51 2.48 -3.40 1.47
N ASN A 52 3.12 -3.69 2.60
CA ASN A 52 4.53 -4.11 2.65
C ASN A 52 4.57 -5.65 2.76
N PRO A 53 5.08 -6.38 1.75
CA PRO A 53 5.15 -7.84 1.80
C PRO A 53 6.15 -8.42 2.80
N GLU A 54 7.17 -7.67 3.22
CA GLU A 54 8.15 -8.12 4.23
C GLU A 54 8.69 -9.53 3.97
N THR A 55 9.24 -9.73 2.78
CA THR A 55 9.82 -11.03 2.38
C THR A 55 11.33 -11.02 2.57
N TYR A 56 11.94 -12.20 2.72
CA TYR A 56 13.39 -12.34 2.84
C TYR A 56 14.17 -11.96 1.56
N LEU A 57 13.49 -11.78 0.42
CA LEU A 57 14.12 -11.34 -0.83
C LEU A 57 14.40 -9.83 -0.87
N MET A 58 13.79 -9.06 0.03
CA MET A 58 14.07 -7.64 0.17
C MET A 58 15.14 -7.42 1.23
N ASP A 59 16.00 -6.42 1.03
CA ASP A 59 16.94 -5.99 2.07
C ASP A 59 16.16 -5.65 3.36
N LYS A 60 16.57 -6.29 4.45
CA LYS A 60 15.96 -6.12 5.77
C LYS A 60 15.93 -4.65 6.19
N LEU A 61 16.95 -3.87 5.84
CA LEU A 61 17.00 -2.44 6.13
C LEU A 61 15.91 -1.68 5.37
N VAL A 62 15.67 -2.00 4.09
CA VAL A 62 14.60 -1.39 3.30
C VAL A 62 13.22 -1.72 3.88
N VAL A 63 13.02 -2.97 4.32
CA VAL A 63 11.78 -3.37 5.00
C VAL A 63 11.57 -2.56 6.30
N GLN A 64 12.61 -2.42 7.12
CA GLN A 64 12.56 -1.66 8.36
C GLN A 64 12.31 -0.18 8.13
N GLN A 65 13.00 0.43 7.16
CA GLN A 65 12.81 1.84 6.78
C GLN A 65 11.39 2.08 6.25
N THR A 66 10.90 1.19 5.38
CA THR A 66 9.51 1.24 4.89
C THR A 66 8.54 1.24 6.07
N ASN A 67 8.71 0.33 7.02
CA ASN A 67 7.86 0.26 8.20
C ASN A 67 7.97 1.50 9.09
N ALA A 68 9.16 2.06 9.29
CA ALA A 68 9.37 3.25 10.12
C ALA A 68 8.62 4.46 9.53
N VAL A 69 8.72 4.66 8.21
CA VAL A 69 8.05 5.77 7.50
C VAL A 69 6.54 5.77 7.71
N PHE A 70 5.89 4.60 7.77
CA PHE A 70 4.44 4.52 7.92
C PHE A 70 3.94 4.37 9.37
N ARG A 71 4.83 4.42 10.37
CA ARG A 71 4.42 4.47 11.78
C ARG A 71 4.03 5.87 12.22
N GLU A 72 4.75 6.85 11.70
CA GLU A 72 4.57 8.26 12.04
C GLU A 72 3.73 8.95 10.97
N GLU A 73 2.94 9.94 11.39
CA GLU A 73 2.31 10.82 10.42
C GLU A 73 3.37 11.78 9.87
N PRO A 74 3.47 11.96 8.54
CA PRO A 74 4.40 12.92 8.00
C PRO A 74 4.02 14.32 8.47
N ASP A 75 5.02 15.12 8.83
CA ASP A 75 4.82 16.54 9.07
C ASP A 75 4.28 17.19 7.80
N GLN A 76 3.08 17.75 7.91
CA GLN A 76 2.41 18.41 6.79
C GLN A 76 2.76 19.92 6.72
N GLY A 77 3.49 20.45 7.71
CA GLY A 77 3.78 21.89 7.81
C GLY A 77 2.51 22.72 7.70
N ASP A 78 2.55 23.78 6.89
CA ASP A 78 1.40 24.66 6.63
C ASP A 78 0.48 24.16 5.51
N TYR A 79 0.60 22.90 5.09
CA TYR A 79 -0.24 22.36 4.02
C TYR A 79 -1.69 22.19 4.49
N ILE A 80 -2.59 22.93 3.85
CA ILE A 80 -4.03 22.80 4.06
C ILE A 80 -4.61 21.99 2.89
N GLN A 81 -5.06 20.77 3.18
CA GLN A 81 -5.69 19.92 2.19
C GLN A 81 -6.98 20.57 1.64
N PRO A 82 -7.13 20.71 0.30
CA PRO A 82 -8.34 21.29 -0.28
C PRO A 82 -9.59 20.48 0.05
N GLU A 83 -10.71 21.15 0.30
CA GLU A 83 -11.96 20.52 0.74
C GLU A 83 -12.51 19.49 -0.28
N ARG A 84 -12.32 19.76 -1.57
CA ARG A 84 -12.64 18.81 -2.65
C ARG A 84 -11.86 17.48 -2.54
N VAL A 85 -10.66 17.51 -1.97
CA VAL A 85 -9.82 16.32 -1.81
C VAL A 85 -10.27 15.55 -0.58
N LYS A 86 -10.61 16.23 0.52
CA LYS A 86 -11.16 15.58 1.73
C LYS A 86 -12.45 14.82 1.44
N THR A 87 -13.32 15.42 0.61
CA THR A 87 -14.58 14.79 0.20
C THR A 87 -14.38 13.63 -0.79
N ALA A 88 -13.30 13.63 -1.57
CA ALA A 88 -13.03 12.59 -2.55
C ALA A 88 -12.26 11.39 -1.96
N VAL A 89 -11.28 11.64 -1.08
CA VAL A 89 -10.36 10.63 -0.55
C VAL A 89 -10.11 10.84 0.94
N THR A 90 -10.27 9.76 1.72
CA THR A 90 -9.83 9.69 3.10
C THR A 90 -8.57 8.84 3.21
N TRP A 91 -7.57 9.35 3.93
CA TRP A 91 -6.37 8.61 4.30
C TRP A 91 -6.60 7.99 5.67
N LYS A 92 -6.40 6.67 5.80
CA LYS A 92 -6.56 5.95 7.06
C LYS A 92 -5.27 5.23 7.42
N LYS A 93 -4.90 5.34 8.70
CA LYS A 93 -3.91 4.46 9.32
C LYS A 93 -4.51 3.06 9.47
N PRO A 94 -3.75 1.99 9.17
CA PRO A 94 -4.19 0.64 9.45
C PRO A 94 -4.42 0.44 10.95
N THR A 95 -5.41 -0.37 11.29
CA THR A 95 -5.55 -0.96 12.62
C THR A 95 -4.34 -1.85 12.96
N PRO A 96 -4.10 -2.19 14.24
CA PRO A 96 -3.03 -3.11 14.61
C PRO A 96 -3.10 -4.47 13.87
N ASP A 97 -4.30 -4.99 13.66
CA ASP A 97 -4.52 -6.26 12.96
C ASP A 97 -4.21 -6.14 11.45
N GLU A 98 -4.67 -5.06 10.81
CA GLU A 98 -4.32 -4.78 9.42
C GLU A 98 -2.81 -4.55 9.24
N TRP A 99 -2.17 -3.86 10.20
CA TRP A 99 -0.73 -3.66 10.20
C TRP A 99 0.03 -4.98 10.23
N ALA A 100 -0.39 -5.91 11.11
CA ALA A 100 0.16 -7.26 11.19
C ALA A 100 -0.04 -8.05 9.88
N LYS A 101 -1.16 -7.82 9.18
CA LYS A 101 -1.42 -8.37 7.84
C LYS A 101 -0.57 -7.72 6.73
N GLY A 102 0.14 -6.63 7.02
CA GLY A 102 1.09 -5.97 6.11
C GLY A 102 0.61 -4.62 5.58
N TYR A 103 -0.54 -4.12 6.03
CA TYR A 103 -1.09 -2.84 5.60
C TYR A 103 -0.23 -1.69 6.14
N ARG A 104 0.00 -0.67 5.32
CA ARG A 104 0.74 0.55 5.69
C ARG A 104 -0.09 1.80 5.50
N ILE A 105 -0.91 1.86 4.45
CA ILE A 105 -1.86 2.94 4.19
C ILE A 105 -3.13 2.34 3.59
N VAL A 106 -4.28 2.89 3.98
CA VAL A 106 -5.55 2.67 3.27
C VAL A 106 -6.07 4.01 2.77
N LEU A 107 -6.22 4.14 1.46
CA LEU A 107 -6.94 5.24 0.83
C LEU A 107 -8.36 4.78 0.54
N GLU A 108 -9.35 5.54 0.98
CA GLU A 108 -10.75 5.27 0.67
C GLU A 108 -11.29 6.40 -0.21
N HIS A 109 -11.68 6.06 -1.42
CA HIS A 109 -12.28 6.99 -2.37
C HIS A 109 -13.81 6.92 -2.30
N PHE A 110 -14.51 8.02 -2.53
CA PHE A 110 -15.99 8.06 -2.51
C PHE A 110 -16.66 7.27 -3.65
N ARG A 111 -15.88 6.85 -4.65
CA ARG A 111 -16.31 6.00 -5.77
C ARG A 111 -15.39 4.80 -5.91
N MET A 112 -15.88 3.75 -6.58
CA MET A 112 -15.06 2.60 -6.95
C MET A 112 -13.78 3.01 -7.68
N VAL A 113 -12.68 2.40 -7.27
CA VAL A 113 -11.39 2.55 -7.92
C VAL A 113 -11.22 1.36 -8.87
N LYS A 114 -10.81 1.64 -10.11
CA LYS A 114 -10.62 0.61 -11.13
C LYS A 114 -9.17 0.15 -11.24
N GLN A 115 -8.24 1.10 -11.09
CA GLN A 115 -6.83 0.89 -11.32
C GLN A 115 -6.00 1.92 -10.55
N VAL A 116 -4.75 1.56 -10.32
CA VAL A 116 -3.69 2.48 -9.93
C VAL A 116 -2.67 2.50 -11.06
N TRP A 117 -2.13 3.68 -11.36
CA TRP A 117 -1.03 3.83 -12.30
C TRP A 117 0.19 4.26 -11.51
N THR A 118 1.26 3.49 -11.64
CA THR A 118 2.54 3.87 -11.07
C THR A 118 3.19 4.92 -11.97
N LEU A 119 2.99 6.19 -11.66
CA LEU A 119 3.70 7.33 -12.25
C LEU A 119 4.39 8.09 -11.11
N MET A 120 5.33 7.43 -10.42
CA MET A 120 6.08 8.05 -9.33
C MET A 120 7.28 8.84 -9.85
N HIS A 121 7.02 9.97 -10.51
CA HIS A 121 7.89 11.14 -10.34
C HIS A 121 7.33 11.96 -9.17
N LEU A 122 7.39 11.41 -7.96
CA LEU A 122 7.41 12.26 -6.77
C LEU A 122 8.76 12.98 -6.79
N LYS A 123 8.81 14.16 -7.43
CA LYS A 123 9.82 15.15 -7.09
C LYS A 123 9.56 15.50 -5.63
N ALA A 124 10.30 14.86 -4.72
CA ALA A 124 10.55 15.47 -3.42
C ALA A 124 11.09 16.88 -3.73
N GLY A 125 10.37 17.91 -3.28
CA GLY A 125 10.80 19.29 -3.42
C GLY A 125 12.21 19.45 -2.87
N ASN A 126 13.01 20.26 -3.57
CA ASN A 126 14.33 20.71 -3.13
C ASN A 126 14.27 21.38 -1.76
#